data_AF-A0A7C7GXZ9-F1
#
_entry.id   AF-A0A7C7GXZ9-F1
#
_cell.length_a   1.000
_cell.length_b   1.000
_cell.length_c   1.000
_cell.angle_alpha   90.00
_cell.angle_beta   90.00
_cell.angle_gamma   90.00
#
_symmetry.space_group_name_H-M   'P 1'
#
loop_
_entity.id
_entity.type
_entity.pdbx_description
1 polymer ?
#
loop_
_entity_poly.entity_id
_entity_poly.type
_entity_poly.pdbx_seq_one_letter_code
_entity_poly.pdbx_strand_id
1 'polypeptide(L)'
;MSAKPWSPSHVAALASAYTDLRISGAVKQELVALLVTKLNDVVPRMEQETLTHDSTRKTLDDPRRTRLGFSRTRGLMIERIDAVDSVSAAAVTAACEE
;
A
#
# COMPACT_ATOMS: atom_id res chain seq x y z
N MET A 1 -13.94 23.96 -14.32
CA MET A 1 -14.47 22.73 -14.95
C MET A 1 -13.46 21.62 -14.69
N SER A 2 -13.79 20.69 -13.80
CA SER A 2 -12.96 19.51 -13.50
C SER A 2 -12.72 18.73 -14.80
N ALA A 3 -11.45 18.46 -15.13
CA ALA A 3 -11.09 17.65 -16.30
C ALA A 3 -11.89 16.33 -16.22
N LYS A 4 -12.67 15.98 -17.25
CA LYS A 4 -13.47 14.73 -17.25
C LYS A 4 -12.54 13.56 -16.91
N PRO A 5 -12.57 13.01 -15.68
CA PRO A 5 -11.66 11.95 -15.33
C PRO A 5 -12.16 10.72 -16.08
N TRP A 6 -11.25 10.01 -16.76
CA TRP A 6 -11.53 8.71 -17.42
C TRP A 6 -12.44 8.81 -18.66
N SER A 7 -11.88 9.27 -19.79
CA SER A 7 -12.56 9.11 -21.07
C SER A 7 -12.83 7.62 -21.35
N PRO A 8 -13.98 7.26 -21.97
CA PRO A 8 -14.25 5.87 -22.35
C PRO A 8 -13.12 5.25 -23.18
N SER A 9 -12.42 6.06 -23.97
CA SER A 9 -11.25 5.62 -24.75
C SER A 9 -10.06 5.22 -23.87
N HIS A 10 -9.76 5.95 -22.79
CA HIS A 10 -8.68 5.59 -21.87
C HIS A 10 -8.99 4.29 -21.11
N VAL A 11 -10.22 4.15 -20.59
CA VAL A 11 -10.62 2.93 -19.88
C VAL A 11 -10.57 1.72 -20.84
N ALA A 12 -10.98 1.90 -22.09
CA ALA A 12 -10.89 0.86 -23.10
C ALA A 12 -9.45 0.44 -23.44
N ALA A 13 -8.50 1.39 -23.47
CA ALA A 13 -7.10 1.09 -23.73
C ALA A 13 -6.46 0.24 -22.61
N LEU A 14 -6.90 0.41 -21.36
CA LEU A 14 -6.51 -0.46 -20.26
C LEU A 14 -7.17 -1.84 -20.38
N ALA A 15 -8.46 -1.86 -20.72
CA ALA A 15 -9.23 -3.09 -20.86
C ALA A 15 -8.78 -3.98 -22.03
N SER A 16 -8.14 -3.43 -23.07
CA SER A 16 -7.64 -4.23 -24.21
C SER A 16 -6.52 -5.20 -23.82
N ALA A 17 -5.88 -5.05 -22.67
CA ALA A 17 -4.94 -6.05 -22.18
C ALA A 17 -5.61 -7.38 -21.78
N TYR A 18 -6.94 -7.41 -21.68
CA TYR A 18 -7.72 -8.55 -21.19
C TYR A 18 -8.58 -9.20 -22.29
N THR A 19 -8.51 -8.72 -23.53
CA THR A 19 -9.29 -9.26 -24.65
C THR A 19 -8.66 -8.92 -26.00
N ASP A 20 -8.71 -9.85 -26.94
CA ASP A 20 -8.34 -9.61 -28.34
C ASP A 20 -9.48 -9.00 -29.16
N LEU A 21 -10.69 -8.88 -28.59
CA LEU A 21 -11.86 -8.34 -29.28
C LEU A 21 -11.86 -6.80 -29.29
N ARG A 22 -12.42 -6.23 -30.35
CA ARG A 22 -12.67 -4.78 -30.40
C ARG A 22 -13.75 -4.40 -29.38
N ILE A 23 -13.40 -3.50 -28.47
CA ILE A 23 -14.31 -3.00 -27.44
C ILE A 23 -15.30 -1.98 -28.05
N SER A 24 -16.59 -2.31 -28.01
CA SER A 24 -17.67 -1.47 -28.52
C SER A 24 -17.89 -0.23 -27.65
N GLY A 25 -18.48 0.83 -28.23
CA GLY A 25 -18.73 2.07 -27.50
C GLY A 25 -19.58 1.88 -26.23
N ALA A 26 -20.60 1.03 -26.27
CA ALA A 26 -21.44 0.72 -25.11
C ALA A 26 -20.64 0.07 -23.98
N VAL A 27 -19.77 -0.91 -24.32
CA VAL A 27 -18.90 -1.56 -23.33
C VAL A 27 -17.93 -0.56 -22.70
N LYS A 28 -17.39 0.40 -23.46
CA LYS A 28 -16.53 1.45 -22.90
C LYS A 28 -17.25 2.29 -21.84
N GLN A 29 -18.53 2.61 -22.06
CA GLN A 29 -19.32 3.38 -21.10
C GLN A 29 -19.60 2.58 -19.84
N GLU A 30 -19.94 1.29 -20.00
CA GLU A 30 -20.16 0.39 -18.87
C GLU A 30 -18.90 0.25 -18.00
N LEU A 31 -17.73 0.09 -18.63
CA LEU A 31 -16.45 0.01 -17.91
C LEU A 31 -16.15 1.29 -17.11
N VAL A 32 -16.49 2.47 -17.65
CA VAL A 32 -16.37 3.74 -16.92
C VAL A 32 -17.31 3.76 -15.71
N ALA A 33 -18.58 3.35 -15.89
CA ALA A 33 -19.56 3.31 -14.81
C ALA A 33 -19.15 2.36 -13.67
N LEU A 34 -18.62 1.18 -14.02
CA LEU A 34 -18.10 0.22 -13.04
C LEU A 34 -16.88 0.76 -12.30
N LEU A 35 -15.95 1.41 -13.01
CA LEU A 35 -14.77 2.05 -12.40
C LEU A 35 -15.19 3.13 -11.40
N VAL A 36 -16.13 4.02 -11.80
CA VAL A 36 -16.64 5.08 -10.92
C VAL A 36 -17.34 4.49 -9.70
N THR A 37 -18.19 3.49 -9.89
CA THR A 37 -18.86 2.78 -8.79
C THR A 37 -17.84 2.21 -7.81
N LYS A 38 -16.76 1.60 -8.32
CA LYS A 38 -15.74 1.02 -7.44
C LYS A 38 -14.91 2.08 -6.72
N LEU A 39 -14.60 3.21 -7.35
CA LEU A 39 -13.89 4.31 -6.71
C LEU A 39 -14.73 4.95 -5.59
N ASN A 40 -16.04 5.08 -5.80
CA ASN A 40 -16.98 5.59 -4.78
C ASN A 40 -17.06 4.68 -3.55
N ASP A 41 -16.77 3.39 -3.69
CA ASP A 41 -16.69 2.42 -2.59
C ASP A 41 -15.30 2.45 -1.91
N VAL A 42 -14.23 2.40 -2.70
CA VAL A 42 -12.87 2.19 -2.18
C VAL A 42 -12.28 3.44 -1.53
N VAL A 43 -12.50 4.62 -2.12
CA VAL A 43 -11.86 5.87 -1.64
C VAL A 43 -12.34 6.24 -0.23
N PRO A 44 -13.65 6.29 0.08
CA PRO A 44 -14.10 6.61 1.44
C PRO A 44 -13.61 5.61 2.49
N ARG A 45 -13.54 4.32 2.14
CA ARG A 45 -12.98 3.29 3.02
C ARG A 45 -11.50 3.57 3.34
N MET A 46 -10.69 3.88 2.32
CA MET A 46 -9.27 4.22 2.52
C MET A 46 -9.08 5.52 3.30
N GLU A 47 -9.96 6.51 3.10
CA GLU A 47 -9.95 7.76 3.88
C GLU A 47 -10.25 7.48 5.36
N GLN A 48 -11.27 6.67 5.64
CA GLN A 48 -11.61 6.27 6.99
C GLN A 48 -10.45 5.53 7.67
N GLU A 49 -9.83 4.58 6.97
CA GLU A 49 -8.66 3.85 7.51
C GLU A 49 -7.49 4.80 7.77
N THR A 50 -7.21 5.72 6.86
CA THR A 50 -6.16 6.75 7.01
C THR A 50 -6.40 7.60 8.26
N LEU A 51 -7.62 8.11 8.45
CA LEU A 51 -7.97 8.98 9.58
C LEU A 51 -8.07 8.22 10.92
N THR A 52 -8.39 6.93 10.87
CA THR A 52 -8.36 6.04 12.05
C THR A 52 -6.93 5.86 12.55
N HIS A 53 -5.95 5.78 11.64
CA HIS A 53 -4.53 5.72 11.98
C HIS A 53 -3.94 7.07 12.42
N ASP A 54 -4.25 8.16 11.71
CA ASP A 54 -3.82 9.52 12.02
C ASP A 54 -4.92 10.52 11.61
N SER A 55 -5.65 11.04 12.59
CA SER A 55 -6.79 11.93 12.39
C SER A 55 -6.41 13.30 11.81
N THR A 56 -5.13 13.65 11.80
CA THR A 56 -4.63 14.93 11.26
C THR A 56 -4.07 14.81 9.85
N ARG A 57 -3.99 13.59 9.31
CA ARG A 57 -3.43 13.28 8.01
C ARG A 57 -4.22 13.99 6.89
N LYS A 58 -3.50 14.65 5.98
CA LYS A 58 -4.07 15.32 4.79
C LYS A 58 -3.79 14.59 3.47
N THR A 59 -3.17 13.42 3.53
CA THR A 59 -2.79 12.62 2.38
C THR A 59 -3.37 11.22 2.57
N LEU A 60 -4.18 10.76 1.61
CA LEU A 60 -4.70 9.39 1.55
C LEU A 60 -3.51 8.42 1.55
N ASP A 61 -3.45 7.53 2.53
CA ASP A 61 -2.34 6.58 2.69
C ASP A 61 -2.84 5.15 2.50
N ASP A 62 -1.89 4.22 2.29
CA ASP A 62 -2.16 2.80 2.44
C ASP A 62 -1.84 2.39 3.88
N PRO A 63 -2.86 2.17 4.73
CA PRO A 63 -2.67 1.82 6.14
C PRO A 63 -1.94 0.48 6.31
N ARG A 64 -1.94 -0.39 5.29
CA ARG A 64 -1.26 -1.69 5.32
C ARG A 64 0.22 -1.57 4.96
N ARG A 65 0.65 -0.44 4.40
CA ARG A 65 2.04 -0.23 4.04
C ARG A 65 2.87 0.07 5.28
N THR A 66 3.52 -0.94 5.84
CA THR A 66 4.53 -0.75 6.88
C THR A 66 5.79 -0.11 6.27
N ARG A 67 5.81 1.21 6.20
CA ARG A 67 7.01 1.94 5.78
C ARG A 67 7.91 2.12 7.00
N LEU A 68 8.87 1.22 7.19
CA LEU A 68 9.92 1.42 8.18
C LEU A 68 10.79 2.60 7.72
N GLY A 69 10.70 3.73 8.42
CA GLY A 69 11.61 4.86 8.20
C GLY A 69 13.03 4.49 8.61
N PHE A 70 14.03 5.26 8.14
CA PHE A 70 15.45 5.01 8.46
C PHE A 70 15.68 4.85 9.98
N SER A 71 15.16 5.76 10.79
CA SER A 71 15.35 5.73 12.25
C SER A 71 14.72 4.49 12.90
N ARG A 72 13.52 4.08 12.46
CA ARG A 72 12.84 2.88 12.99
C ARG A 72 13.55 1.60 12.54
N THR A 73 14.03 1.58 11.29
CA THR A 73 14.84 0.47 10.75
C THR A 73 16.14 0.34 11.53
N ARG A 74 16.85 1.45 11.76
CA ARG A 74 18.09 1.48 12.53
C ARG A 74 17.87 1.02 13.98
N GLY A 75 16.79 1.46 14.63
CA GLY A 75 16.44 1.03 15.99
C GLY A 75 16.26 -0.47 16.09
N LEU A 76 15.46 -1.05 15.19
CA LEU A 76 15.24 -2.51 15.13
C LEU A 76 16.54 -3.28 14.85
N MET A 77 17.44 -2.73 14.02
CA MET A 77 18.75 -3.35 13.77
C MET A 77 19.64 -3.32 15.02
N ILE A 78 19.65 -2.22 15.77
CA ILE A 78 20.41 -2.11 17.03
C ILE A 78 19.89 -3.10 18.07
N GLU A 79 18.57 -3.15 18.28
CA GLU A 79 17.96 -4.11 19.21
C GLU A 79 18.33 -5.55 18.86
N ARG A 80 18.41 -5.87 17.56
CA ARG A 80 18.81 -7.21 17.13
C ARG A 80 20.29 -7.50 17.39
N ILE A 81 21.16 -6.50 17.20
CA ILE A 81 22.59 -6.62 17.50
C ILE A 81 22.80 -6.81 19.00
N ASP A 82 22.15 -5.99 19.84
CA ASP A 82 22.26 -6.08 21.30
C ASP A 82 21.79 -7.45 21.81
N ALA A 83 20.70 -7.99 21.23
CA ALA A 83 20.23 -9.33 21.56
C ALA A 83 21.25 -10.42 21.17
N VAL A 84 21.95 -10.27 20.05
CA VAL A 84 23.01 -11.21 19.63
C VAL A 84 24.22 -11.11 20.55
N ASP A 85 24.63 -9.89 20.91
CA ASP A 85 25.76 -9.64 21.82
C ASP A 85 25.49 -10.18 23.24
N SER A 86 24.25 -10.06 23.72
CA SER A 86 23.84 -10.67 24.98
C SER A 86 23.96 -12.20 24.96
N VAL A 87 23.54 -12.85 23.85
CA VAL A 87 23.63 -14.31 23.70
C VAL A 87 25.08 -14.77 23.56
N SER A 88 25.91 -14.04 22.81
CA SER A 88 27.33 -14.37 22.65
C SER A 88 28.08 -14.25 23.98
N ALA A 89 27.84 -13.20 24.76
CA ALA A 89 28.43 -13.03 26.09
C ALA A 89 28.06 -14.19 27.02
N ALA A 90 26.77 -14.57 27.06
CA ALA A 90 26.32 -15.71 27.86
C ALA A 90 27.00 -17.02 27.45
N ALA A 91 27.17 -17.25 26.14
CA ALA A 91 27.85 -18.44 25.63
C ALA A 91 29.34 -18.47 25.99
N VAL A 92 30.03 -17.33 25.93
CA VAL A 92 31.45 -17.22 26.30
C VAL A 92 31.63 -17.45 27.80
N THR A 93 30.81 -16.83 28.64
CA THR A 93 30.86 -17.04 30.10
C THR A 93 30.68 -18.52 30.43
N ALA A 94 29.67 -19.17 29.84
CA ALA A 94 29.42 -20.60 30.06
C ALA A 94 30.63 -21.48 29.69
N ALA A 95 31.34 -21.15 28.60
CA ALA A 95 32.53 -21.90 28.16
C ALA A 95 33.77 -21.63 29.02
N CYS A 96 33.84 -20.51 29.75
CA CYS A 96 34.96 -20.18 30.64
C CYS A 96 34.76 -20.66 32.08
N GLU A 97 33.54 -21.02 32.47
CA GLU A 97 33.20 -21.52 33.80
C GLU A 97 33.24 -23.07 33.89
N GLU A 98 33.51 -23.79 32.79
CA GLU A 98 33.87 -25.23 32.75
C GLU A 98 35.38 -25.48 32.93
#